data_AF-A0A1F8T3J3-F1
#
_entry.id   AF-A0A1F8T3J3-F1
#
_cell.length_a   1.000
_cell.length_b   1.000
_cell.length_c   1.000
_cell.angle_alpha   90.00
_cell.angle_beta   90.00
_cell.angle_gamma   90.00
#
_symmetry.space_group_name_H-M   'P 1'
#
loop_
_entity.id
_entity.type
_entity.pdbx_description
1 polymer ?
#
loop_
_entity_poly.entity_id
_entity_poly.type
_entity_poly.pdbx_seq_one_letter_code
_entity_poly.pdbx_strand_id
1 'polypeptide(L)'
;MKLYKVFSLIMVASLLLAACAPAVTQVATEAPAVVPTEVPPTAVPTEVPPTAVPTEVPTAAPTEIPPFTCAEPIKIGLITDVTGALAIYGVMILRSFMLGMEFATGAPGSAGPAFDFTATQQNNFMLGDCEIQVFVRDDASTPDTTATVARELIDVEKVNILVGTVSSGATATLQGIALENKIPLIVAPAAANDITGVNFNEYTFRTSRNNYQDAMNECLYLTKQYKTFVQIAPDYAFGRGSAAAFRDACTLGGGSFSADDIFAPLDTTDFTPYMEQVLSSGAESYIVTWAGGGFVPLMQAATDLGVSEQMALGATFIDNVLMPIWYGNAVGSTNGILYHYSAPKNAANDFLMAEDKARYGVMPDLFDADGMNAAILAIEAIKTTNGDVNGDALVAVMEGMTFEGPKGTVYIRPEDHVAIQDMFILTLVDLTDPDANFYEYVETTRPEPPCLLPETLKDRCGDLPYGSLAADQ
;
A
#
# COMPACT_ATOMS: atom_id res chain seq x y z
N MET A 1 24.73 -18.67 34.62
CA MET A 1 25.65 -18.10 33.61
C MET A 1 26.87 -19.01 33.43
N LYS A 2 26.74 -20.09 32.65
CA LYS A 2 27.79 -20.97 32.06
C LYS A 2 27.10 -22.25 31.55
N LEU A 3 26.31 -22.13 30.48
CA LEU A 3 25.83 -23.30 29.71
C LEU A 3 25.53 -22.99 28.23
N TYR A 4 25.71 -21.75 27.77
CA TYR A 4 25.45 -21.33 26.38
C TYR A 4 26.68 -21.30 25.47
N LYS A 5 27.89 -21.60 25.98
CA LYS A 5 29.14 -21.50 25.18
C LYS A 5 29.61 -22.81 24.50
N VAL A 6 28.85 -23.90 24.60
CA VAL A 6 29.25 -25.20 24.04
C VAL A 6 28.51 -25.54 22.73
N PHE A 7 27.40 -24.86 22.41
CA PHE A 7 26.65 -25.11 21.17
C PHE A 7 27.12 -24.31 19.95
N SER A 8 27.87 -23.21 20.12
CA SER A 8 28.38 -22.41 18.99
C SER A 8 29.67 -22.92 18.36
N LEU A 9 30.25 -24.03 18.83
CA LEU A 9 31.53 -24.54 18.32
C LEU A 9 31.41 -25.73 17.35
N ILE A 10 30.20 -26.28 17.16
CA ILE A 10 29.98 -27.45 16.29
C ILE A 10 29.42 -27.06 14.91
N MET A 11 28.96 -25.81 14.73
CA MET A 11 28.39 -25.33 13.46
C MET A 11 29.39 -24.59 12.55
N VAL A 12 30.69 -24.57 12.91
CA VAL A 12 31.76 -23.89 12.14
C VAL A 12 32.74 -24.88 11.48
N ALA A 13 32.54 -26.19 11.67
CA ALA A 13 33.46 -27.22 11.18
C ALA A 13 33.02 -27.93 9.87
N SER A 14 31.88 -27.57 9.27
CA SER A 14 31.32 -28.24 8.08
C SER A 14 31.40 -27.42 6.78
N LEU A 15 32.07 -26.26 6.78
CA LEU A 15 32.24 -25.39 5.59
C LEU A 15 33.66 -25.34 5.01
N LEU A 16 34.54 -26.25 5.41
CA LEU A 16 35.92 -26.33 4.89
C LEU A 16 36.17 -27.71 4.31
N LEU A 17 35.67 -28.02 3.11
CA LEU A 17 36.16 -29.12 2.25
C LEU A 17 35.41 -29.17 0.90
N ALA A 18 35.62 -28.18 0.03
CA ALA A 18 35.35 -28.32 -1.42
C ALA A 18 36.05 -27.20 -2.21
N ALA A 19 37.38 -27.20 -2.22
CA ALA A 19 38.17 -26.40 -3.15
C ALA A 19 39.29 -27.28 -3.71
N CYS A 20 39.09 -27.83 -4.91
CA CYS A 20 40.12 -28.25 -5.86
C CYS A 20 39.45 -28.84 -7.12
N ALA A 21 39.21 -28.01 -8.12
CA ALA A 21 39.10 -28.43 -9.52
C ALA A 21 39.68 -27.32 -10.43
N PRO A 22 40.37 -27.66 -11.54
CA PRO A 22 41.22 -26.72 -12.26
C PRO A 22 40.45 -25.78 -13.18
N ALA A 23 40.99 -24.56 -13.34
CA ALA A 23 40.48 -23.51 -14.19
C ALA A 23 40.38 -23.95 -15.67
N VAL A 24 39.19 -23.79 -16.24
CA VAL A 24 38.94 -23.91 -17.68
C VAL A 24 39.20 -22.54 -18.31
N THR A 25 40.16 -22.50 -19.21
CA THR A 25 40.51 -21.38 -20.09
C THR A 25 39.33 -21.03 -21.00
N GLN A 26 38.74 -19.84 -20.82
CA GLN A 26 37.86 -19.25 -21.84
C GLN A 26 38.71 -18.53 -22.89
N VAL A 27 38.53 -18.96 -24.14
CA VAL A 27 39.10 -18.34 -25.34
C VAL A 27 38.29 -17.08 -25.64
N ALA A 28 38.91 -15.91 -25.54
CA ALA A 28 38.34 -14.65 -25.98
C ALA A 28 38.21 -14.67 -27.51
N THR A 29 37.01 -14.37 -28.01
CA THR A 29 36.74 -14.15 -29.43
C THR A 29 36.83 -12.65 -29.70
N GLU A 30 37.71 -12.26 -30.62
CA GLU A 30 37.94 -10.88 -31.08
C GLU A 30 36.69 -10.23 -31.65
N ALA A 31 36.42 -8.99 -31.24
CA ALA A 31 35.55 -8.06 -31.95
C ALA A 31 36.38 -7.29 -33.02
N PRO A 32 35.85 -7.04 -34.23
CA PRO A 32 36.62 -6.42 -35.30
C PRO A 32 36.86 -4.93 -35.07
N ALA A 33 38.09 -4.51 -35.39
CA ALA A 33 38.61 -3.16 -35.28
C ALA A 33 37.97 -2.19 -36.28
N VAL A 34 37.64 -0.98 -35.81
CA VAL A 34 37.23 0.15 -36.65
C VAL A 34 38.48 0.91 -37.10
N VAL A 35 38.59 1.12 -38.41
CA VAL A 35 39.71 1.78 -39.11
C VAL A 35 39.67 3.31 -38.87
N PRO A 36 40.79 3.97 -38.52
CA PRO A 36 40.85 5.41 -38.42
C PRO A 36 40.99 6.04 -39.81
N THR A 37 40.15 7.04 -40.12
CA THR A 37 40.24 7.80 -41.37
C THR A 37 41.17 9.00 -41.17
N GLU A 38 42.20 9.12 -42.02
CA GLU A 38 43.13 10.25 -42.08
C GLU A 38 42.45 11.56 -42.53
N VAL A 39 42.84 12.68 -41.91
CA VAL A 39 42.46 14.04 -42.31
C VAL A 39 43.66 14.72 -42.99
N PRO A 40 43.52 15.32 -44.20
CA PRO A 40 44.61 16.04 -44.89
C PRO A 40 44.82 17.48 -44.36
N PRO A 41 45.92 18.16 -44.74
CA PRO A 41 46.49 19.25 -43.97
C PRO A 41 45.89 20.64 -44.22
N THR A 42 46.10 21.47 -43.20
CA THR A 42 45.75 22.87 -42.97
C THR A 42 46.06 23.82 -44.12
N ALA A 43 45.07 24.63 -44.52
CA ALA A 43 45.25 25.86 -45.28
C ALA A 43 45.21 27.09 -44.35
N VAL A 44 46.08 28.06 -44.66
CA VAL A 44 46.41 29.30 -43.93
C VAL A 44 45.19 30.25 -43.80
N PRO A 45 45.06 31.04 -42.72
CA PRO A 45 43.85 31.80 -42.44
C PRO A 45 43.74 33.08 -43.28
N THR A 46 42.52 33.37 -43.74
CA THR A 46 42.14 34.69 -44.28
C THR A 46 41.58 35.54 -43.13
N GLU A 47 42.03 36.79 -43.04
CA GLU A 47 41.63 37.80 -42.06
C GLU A 47 40.09 37.90 -41.90
N VAL A 48 39.61 37.75 -40.66
CA VAL A 48 38.23 38.03 -40.24
C VAL A 48 38.22 39.40 -39.52
N PRO A 49 37.25 40.29 -39.77
CA PRO A 49 37.18 41.61 -39.11
C PRO A 49 36.95 41.48 -37.59
N PRO A 50 37.22 42.53 -36.80
CA PRO A 50 37.17 42.43 -35.34
C PRO A 50 35.76 42.12 -34.85
N THR A 51 35.55 40.90 -34.34
CA THR A 51 34.35 40.53 -33.60
C THR A 51 34.34 41.31 -32.28
N ALA A 52 33.24 42.02 -32.04
CA ALA A 52 33.00 42.78 -30.83
C ALA A 52 33.19 41.91 -29.57
N VAL A 53 33.78 42.52 -28.54
CA VAL A 53 33.90 41.96 -27.19
C VAL A 53 32.53 41.46 -26.72
N PRO A 54 32.37 40.21 -26.25
CA PRO A 54 31.13 39.78 -25.64
C PRO A 54 30.92 40.63 -24.38
N THR A 55 29.83 41.39 -24.36
CA THR A 55 29.38 42.04 -23.13
C THR A 55 28.94 40.91 -22.21
N GLU A 56 29.57 40.79 -21.03
CA GLU A 56 29.11 39.90 -19.97
C GLU A 56 27.63 40.19 -19.70
N VAL A 57 26.76 39.26 -20.09
CA VAL A 57 25.39 39.25 -19.62
C VAL A 57 25.48 38.92 -18.12
N PRO A 58 24.92 39.74 -17.22
CA PRO A 58 24.92 39.40 -15.80
C PRO A 58 24.16 38.08 -15.64
N THR A 59 24.85 37.01 -15.25
CA THR A 59 24.20 35.81 -14.74
C THR A 59 23.40 36.24 -13.52
N ALA A 60 22.07 36.30 -13.65
CA ALA A 60 21.20 36.52 -12.51
C ALA A 60 21.53 35.47 -11.44
N ALA A 61 21.83 35.93 -10.22
CA ALA A 61 22.00 35.04 -9.09
C ALA A 61 20.77 34.12 -8.98
N PRO A 62 20.93 32.82 -8.61
CA PRO A 62 19.79 31.97 -8.31
C PRO A 62 18.92 32.71 -7.30
N THR A 63 17.67 32.96 -7.66
CA THR A 63 16.71 33.54 -6.72
C THR A 63 16.44 32.45 -5.69
N GLU A 64 17.03 32.57 -4.49
CA GLU A 64 16.73 31.66 -3.38
C GLU A 64 15.23 31.76 -3.10
N ILE A 65 14.50 30.68 -3.37
CA ILE A 65 13.11 30.53 -2.96
C ILE A 65 13.13 30.47 -1.43
N PRO A 66 12.39 31.35 -0.72
CA PRO A 66 12.37 31.31 0.74
C PRO A 66 11.88 29.94 1.22
N PRO A 67 12.44 29.39 2.31
CA PRO A 67 12.01 28.10 2.85
C PRO A 67 10.53 28.15 3.24
N PHE A 68 9.85 27.01 3.18
CA PHE A 68 8.49 26.88 3.69
C PHE A 68 8.48 27.18 5.20
N THR A 69 7.49 27.94 5.69
CA THR A 69 7.41 28.36 7.10
C THR A 69 5.99 28.17 7.63
N CYS A 70 5.87 27.89 8.93
CA CYS A 70 4.60 27.92 9.65
C CYS A 70 4.76 28.67 10.97
N ALA A 71 3.69 29.30 11.45
CA ALA A 71 3.73 30.09 12.67
C ALA A 71 3.82 29.23 13.94
N GLU A 72 3.20 28.06 13.91
CA GLU A 72 3.19 27.06 14.97
C GLU A 72 3.43 25.69 14.33
N PRO A 73 3.99 24.70 15.06
CA PRO A 73 4.17 23.35 14.54
C PRO A 73 2.85 22.77 14.04
N ILE A 74 2.88 22.17 12.85
CA ILE A 74 1.74 21.45 12.28
C ILE A 74 1.70 20.05 12.89
N LYS A 75 0.52 19.59 13.30
CA LYS A 75 0.37 18.36 14.07
C LYS A 75 -0.46 17.32 13.33
N ILE A 76 0.05 16.10 13.24
CA ILE A 76 -0.61 14.96 12.60
C ILE A 76 -0.76 13.84 13.63
N GLY A 77 -1.97 13.27 13.74
CA GLY A 77 -2.24 12.10 14.57
C GLY A 77 -2.30 10.84 13.72
N LEU A 78 -1.36 9.92 13.88
CA LEU A 78 -1.38 8.60 13.27
C LEU A 78 -1.97 7.58 14.27
N ILE A 79 -3.09 6.98 13.91
CA ILE A 79 -3.69 5.85 14.64
C ILE A 79 -3.46 4.59 13.80
N THR A 80 -2.81 3.60 14.40
CA THR A 80 -2.51 2.32 13.74
C THR A 80 -2.46 1.18 14.76
N ASP A 81 -2.48 -0.05 14.28
CA ASP A 81 -2.55 -1.25 15.10
C ASP A 81 -1.13 -1.67 15.51
N VAL A 82 -0.66 -1.23 16.67
CA VAL A 82 0.62 -1.72 17.23
C VAL A 82 0.39 -3.04 17.95
N THR A 83 -0.79 -3.19 18.57
CA THR A 83 -1.28 -4.43 19.14
C THR A 83 -2.61 -4.83 18.49
N GLY A 84 -3.19 -5.95 18.92
CA GLY A 84 -4.47 -6.43 18.40
C GLY A 84 -4.35 -7.39 17.21
N ALA A 85 -5.50 -7.70 16.62
CA ALA A 85 -5.63 -8.78 15.63
C ALA A 85 -4.99 -8.47 14.27
N LEU A 86 -4.75 -7.19 13.99
CA LEU A 86 -4.20 -6.71 12.71
C LEU A 86 -2.80 -6.08 12.87
N ALA A 87 -2.12 -6.32 13.99
CA ALA A 87 -0.81 -5.71 14.29
C ALA A 87 0.26 -5.97 13.21
N ILE A 88 0.19 -7.11 12.51
CA ILE A 88 1.09 -7.43 11.39
C ILE A 88 0.99 -6.41 10.23
N TYR A 89 -0.17 -5.77 10.07
CA TYR A 89 -0.38 -4.73 9.07
C TYR A 89 -0.13 -3.33 9.64
N GLY A 90 -0.43 -3.10 10.92
CA GLY A 90 -0.17 -1.81 11.55
C GLY A 90 1.30 -1.45 11.61
N VAL A 91 2.21 -2.44 11.71
CA VAL A 91 3.66 -2.20 11.59
C VAL A 91 4.09 -1.75 10.19
N MET A 92 3.40 -2.17 9.12
CA MET A 92 3.64 -1.70 7.75
C MET A 92 3.30 -0.22 7.63
N ILE A 93 2.13 0.17 8.15
CA ILE A 93 1.69 1.57 8.16
C ILE A 93 2.61 2.43 9.00
N LEU A 94 3.01 1.94 10.17
CA LEU A 94 3.87 2.69 11.07
C LEU A 94 5.21 3.04 10.42
N ARG A 95 5.90 2.06 9.82
CA ARG A 95 7.21 2.31 9.20
C ARG A 95 7.08 3.14 7.92
N SER A 96 6.13 2.80 7.06
CA SER A 96 5.99 3.43 5.74
C SER A 96 5.44 4.84 5.82
N PHE A 97 4.58 5.16 6.80
CA PHE A 97 4.16 6.53 7.06
C PHE A 97 5.35 7.40 7.48
N MET A 98 6.21 6.90 8.37
CA MET A 98 7.40 7.64 8.82
C MET A 98 8.41 7.86 7.67
N LEU A 99 8.63 6.83 6.84
CA LEU A 99 9.44 6.96 5.62
C LEU A 99 8.79 7.90 4.60
N GLY A 100 7.47 7.86 4.45
CA GLY A 100 6.74 8.78 3.58
C GLY A 100 6.81 10.24 4.03
N MET A 101 6.80 10.48 5.34
CA MET A 101 7.03 11.82 5.91
C MET A 101 8.44 12.32 5.58
N GLU A 102 9.46 11.47 5.73
CA GLU A 102 10.84 11.82 5.34
C GLU A 102 10.94 12.11 3.84
N PHE A 103 10.35 11.26 3.00
CA PHE A 103 10.34 11.44 1.55
C PHE A 103 9.65 12.75 1.14
N ALA A 104 8.46 13.03 1.68
CA ALA A 104 7.64 14.16 1.28
C ALA A 104 8.15 15.50 1.83
N THR A 105 8.77 15.51 3.02
CA THR A 105 9.38 16.70 3.63
C THR A 105 10.82 16.93 3.17
N GLY A 106 11.51 15.88 2.74
CA GLY A 106 12.93 15.90 2.39
C GLY A 106 13.87 15.95 3.61
N ALA A 107 13.36 15.69 4.81
CA ALA A 107 14.11 15.75 6.06
C ALA A 107 13.85 14.50 6.93
N PRO A 108 14.89 13.97 7.62
CA PRO A 108 14.72 12.83 8.51
C PRO A 108 13.91 13.20 9.76
N GLY A 109 13.26 12.21 10.34
CA GLY A 109 12.53 12.36 11.60
C GLY A 109 13.44 12.43 12.83
N SER A 110 12.99 13.13 13.87
CA SER A 110 13.69 13.27 15.15
C SER A 110 13.81 11.97 15.96
N ALA A 111 13.00 10.96 15.68
CA ALA A 111 13.01 9.66 16.35
C ALA A 111 14.18 8.75 15.92
N GLY A 112 15.03 9.21 14.99
CA GLY A 112 16.12 8.43 14.44
C GLY A 112 15.73 7.70 13.15
N PRO A 113 16.63 6.85 12.61
CA PRO A 113 16.43 6.24 11.30
C PRO A 113 15.23 5.29 11.28
N ALA A 114 15.07 4.46 12.32
CA ALA A 114 13.95 3.53 12.45
C ALA A 114 13.05 3.97 13.59
N PHE A 115 11.76 4.19 13.31
CA PHE A 115 10.79 4.55 14.34
C PHE A 115 10.46 3.33 15.21
N ASP A 116 10.60 3.48 16.53
CA ASP A 116 10.27 2.46 17.52
C ASP A 116 9.18 3.01 18.46
N PHE A 117 7.95 2.51 18.29
CA PHE A 117 6.79 2.90 19.09
C PHE A 117 7.00 2.64 20.60
N THR A 118 7.81 1.64 20.96
CA THR A 118 8.08 1.33 22.37
C THR A 118 9.03 2.33 23.02
N ALA A 119 9.84 3.03 22.21
CA ALA A 119 10.77 4.05 22.66
C ALA A 119 10.16 5.46 22.65
N THR A 120 9.34 5.78 21.65
CA THR A 120 8.66 7.08 21.52
C THR A 120 7.33 6.94 20.78
N GLN A 121 6.37 7.80 21.12
CA GLN A 121 5.09 7.93 20.42
C GLN A 121 4.97 9.24 19.66
N GLN A 122 6.10 9.93 19.45
CA GLN A 122 6.18 11.17 18.70
C GLN A 122 7.41 11.17 17.79
N ASN A 123 7.25 11.71 16.58
CA ASN A 123 8.33 11.96 15.63
C ASN A 123 8.15 13.32 14.96
N ASN A 124 9.19 14.15 14.96
CA ASN A 124 9.14 15.49 14.39
C ASN A 124 9.94 15.54 13.08
N PHE A 125 9.39 16.20 12.08
CA PHE A 125 9.98 16.41 10.75
C PHE A 125 10.06 17.91 10.44
N MET A 126 10.91 18.29 9.50
CA MET A 126 11.05 19.67 9.05
C MET A 126 10.65 19.80 7.59
N LEU A 127 9.68 20.66 7.30
CA LEU A 127 9.33 21.10 5.95
C LEU A 127 9.82 22.54 5.78
N GLY A 128 11.02 22.72 5.24
CA GLY A 128 11.71 24.00 5.32
C GLY A 128 12.00 24.37 6.78
N ASP A 129 11.54 25.54 7.22
CA ASP A 129 11.63 25.99 8.61
C ASP A 129 10.34 25.68 9.41
N CYS A 130 9.37 24.99 8.81
CA CYS A 130 8.17 24.54 9.52
C CYS A 130 8.38 23.18 10.19
N GLU A 131 8.13 23.09 11.50
CA GLU A 131 8.11 21.82 12.22
C GLU A 131 6.77 21.10 12.02
N ILE A 132 6.83 19.81 11.70
CA ILE A 132 5.67 18.91 11.63
C ILE A 132 5.83 17.83 12.69
N GLN A 133 4.87 17.74 13.62
CA GLN A 133 4.87 16.79 14.73
C GLN A 133 3.88 15.67 14.44
N VAL A 134 4.37 14.43 14.38
CA VAL A 134 3.55 13.23 14.23
C VAL A 134 3.39 12.56 15.59
N PHE A 135 2.15 12.43 16.06
CA PHE A 135 1.79 11.71 17.29
C PHE A 135 1.18 10.36 16.91
N VAL A 136 1.72 9.28 17.46
CA VAL A 136 1.27 7.91 17.15
C VAL A 136 0.48 7.35 18.32
N ARG A 137 -0.64 6.69 18.03
CA ARG A 137 -1.42 5.94 19.03
C ARG A 137 -1.80 4.56 18.52
N ASP A 138 -1.82 3.60 19.45
CA ASP A 138 -2.28 2.23 19.24
C ASP A 138 -3.77 2.13 19.60
N ASP A 139 -4.58 1.61 18.69
CA ASP A 139 -6.01 1.38 18.93
C ASP A 139 -6.38 -0.11 19.12
N ALA A 140 -5.38 -0.99 19.11
CA ALA A 140 -5.55 -2.43 19.28
C ALA A 140 -6.60 -3.07 18.33
N SER A 141 -6.85 -2.47 17.15
CA SER A 141 -7.88 -2.87 16.19
C SER A 141 -9.33 -2.68 16.65
N THR A 142 -9.60 -1.88 17.70
CA THR A 142 -10.93 -1.81 18.34
C THR A 142 -11.58 -0.42 18.28
N PRO A 143 -12.88 -0.31 17.89
CA PRO A 143 -13.61 0.96 17.87
C PRO A 143 -13.52 1.80 19.15
N ASP A 144 -13.65 1.16 20.33
CA ASP A 144 -13.64 1.85 21.62
C ASP A 144 -12.28 2.50 21.92
N THR A 145 -11.18 1.78 21.63
CA THR A 145 -9.84 2.32 21.83
C THR A 145 -9.54 3.39 20.80
N THR A 146 -9.93 3.19 19.53
CA THR A 146 -9.82 4.22 18.47
C THR A 146 -10.52 5.51 18.90
N ALA A 147 -11.73 5.42 19.46
CA ALA A 147 -12.47 6.57 19.93
C ALA A 147 -11.80 7.28 21.11
N THR A 148 -11.09 6.54 21.95
CA THR A 148 -10.35 7.09 23.10
C THR A 148 -9.12 7.85 22.61
N VAL A 149 -8.28 7.21 21.79
CA VAL A 149 -7.02 7.81 21.34
C VAL A 149 -7.23 8.92 20.32
N ALA A 150 -8.28 8.86 19.50
CA ALA A 150 -8.65 9.96 18.61
C ALA A 150 -9.01 11.22 19.39
N ARG A 151 -9.84 11.10 20.44
CA ARG A 151 -10.16 12.25 21.30
C ARG A 151 -8.94 12.77 22.04
N GLU A 152 -8.03 11.91 22.48
CA GLU A 152 -6.76 12.35 23.05
C GLU A 152 -5.94 13.19 22.04
N LEU A 153 -5.77 12.70 20.81
CA LEU A 153 -5.05 13.43 19.75
C LEU A 153 -5.69 14.79 19.43
N ILE A 154 -7.03 14.84 19.40
CA ILE A 154 -7.77 16.07 19.09
C ILE A 154 -7.79 17.04 20.29
N ASP A 155 -8.08 16.56 21.49
CA ASP A 155 -8.35 17.39 22.66
C ASP A 155 -7.09 17.76 23.42
N VAL A 156 -6.07 16.90 23.42
CA VAL A 156 -4.80 17.11 24.13
C VAL A 156 -3.74 17.57 23.17
N GLU A 157 -3.45 16.78 22.14
CA GLU A 157 -2.35 17.09 21.21
C GLU A 157 -2.71 18.20 20.22
N LYS A 158 -4.00 18.45 19.98
CA LYS A 158 -4.50 19.47 19.04
C LYS A 158 -4.06 19.18 17.61
N VAL A 159 -4.16 17.93 17.18
CA VAL A 159 -3.81 17.54 15.81
C VAL A 159 -4.67 18.26 14.77
N ASN A 160 -4.06 18.58 13.64
CA ASN A 160 -4.70 19.22 12.49
C ASN A 160 -5.21 18.21 11.47
N ILE A 161 -4.58 17.04 11.39
CA ILE A 161 -4.91 15.95 10.46
C ILE A 161 -4.88 14.64 11.25
N LEU A 162 -5.82 13.76 10.96
CA LEU A 162 -5.81 12.38 11.44
C LEU A 162 -5.47 11.44 10.28
N VAL A 163 -4.71 10.39 10.58
CA VAL A 163 -4.37 9.31 9.65
C VAL A 163 -4.70 8.00 10.33
N GLY A 164 -5.38 7.10 9.63
CA GLY A 164 -5.70 5.76 10.11
C GLY A 164 -7.09 5.27 9.70
N THR A 165 -7.49 4.06 10.08
CA THR A 165 -6.67 3.04 10.77
C THR A 165 -6.82 1.70 10.02
N VAL A 166 -6.19 0.63 10.51
CA VAL A 166 -6.14 -0.68 9.82
C VAL A 166 -7.50 -1.37 9.78
N SER A 167 -8.21 -1.38 10.91
CA SER A 167 -9.55 -1.95 10.98
C SER A 167 -10.59 -1.03 10.32
N SER A 168 -11.38 -1.58 9.40
CA SER A 168 -12.48 -0.83 8.77
C SER A 168 -13.59 -0.48 9.76
N GLY A 169 -13.84 -1.33 10.76
CA GLY A 169 -14.81 -1.05 11.82
C GLY A 169 -14.35 0.08 12.76
N ALA A 170 -13.05 0.09 13.11
CA ALA A 170 -12.43 1.18 13.86
C ALA A 170 -12.45 2.49 13.05
N THR A 171 -12.14 2.42 11.75
CA THR A 171 -12.17 3.58 10.85
C THR A 171 -13.54 4.23 10.78
N ALA A 172 -14.64 3.46 10.72
CA ALA A 172 -15.98 4.04 10.76
C ALA A 172 -16.24 4.88 12.03
N THR A 173 -15.66 4.49 13.17
CA THR A 173 -15.73 5.27 14.40
C THR A 173 -14.88 6.54 14.31
N LEU A 174 -13.67 6.43 13.75
CA LEU A 174 -12.77 7.56 13.55
C LEU A 174 -13.37 8.60 12.59
N GLN A 175 -14.03 8.19 11.51
CA GLN A 175 -14.70 9.07 10.55
C GLN A 175 -15.72 9.99 11.24
N GLY A 176 -16.55 9.43 12.13
CA GLY A 176 -17.54 10.21 12.87
C GLY A 176 -16.90 11.27 13.77
N ILE A 177 -15.83 10.90 14.47
CA ILE A 177 -15.09 11.81 15.38
C ILE A 177 -14.37 12.91 14.59
N ALA A 178 -13.73 12.54 13.48
CA ALA A 178 -13.04 13.47 12.59
C ALA A 178 -14.02 14.51 12.02
N LEU A 179 -15.18 14.07 11.54
CA LEU A 179 -16.25 14.93 11.03
C LEU A 179 -16.79 15.88 12.12
N GLU A 180 -17.10 15.38 13.32
CA GLU A 180 -17.61 16.20 14.44
C GLU A 180 -16.65 17.34 14.79
N ASN A 181 -15.34 17.09 14.67
CA ASN A 181 -14.29 18.05 15.00
C ASN A 181 -13.76 18.83 13.79
N LYS A 182 -14.28 18.57 12.58
CA LYS A 182 -13.82 19.17 11.32
C LYS A 182 -12.31 18.99 11.08
N ILE A 183 -11.79 17.83 11.44
CA ILE A 183 -10.39 17.45 11.22
C ILE A 183 -10.36 16.48 10.03
N PRO A 184 -9.59 16.76 8.97
CA PRO A 184 -9.47 15.83 7.86
C PRO A 184 -8.88 14.50 8.32
N LEU A 185 -9.49 13.41 7.88
CA LEU A 185 -9.04 12.04 8.08
C LEU A 185 -8.53 11.48 6.76
N ILE A 186 -7.28 11.02 6.75
CA ILE A 186 -6.70 10.25 5.64
C ILE A 186 -6.68 8.77 6.05
N VAL A 187 -7.52 7.97 5.42
CA VAL A 187 -7.67 6.55 5.70
C VAL A 187 -6.58 5.74 5.03
N ALA A 188 -5.86 4.98 5.86
CA ALA A 188 -4.97 3.90 5.46
C ALA A 188 -4.87 2.86 6.60
N PRO A 189 -4.93 1.54 6.36
CA PRO A 189 -5.20 0.83 5.11
C PRO A 189 -6.65 0.36 4.92
N ALA A 190 -7.61 0.81 5.75
CA ALA A 190 -8.96 0.24 5.76
C ALA A 190 -9.66 0.29 4.38
N ALA A 191 -10.16 -0.88 3.95
CA ALA A 191 -10.65 -1.09 2.59
C ALA A 191 -12.18 -1.07 2.43
N ALA A 192 -12.95 -1.04 3.53
CA ALA A 192 -14.42 -1.11 3.42
C ALA A 192 -14.99 -0.08 2.44
N ASN A 193 -15.88 -0.54 1.56
CA ASN A 193 -16.60 0.30 0.61
C ASN A 193 -17.36 1.42 1.31
N ASP A 194 -17.96 1.12 2.46
CA ASP A 194 -18.78 2.05 3.24
C ASP A 194 -18.05 3.37 3.57
N ILE A 195 -16.73 3.34 3.76
CA ILE A 195 -15.92 4.52 4.15
C ILE A 195 -16.07 5.67 3.16
N THR A 196 -16.08 5.38 1.85
CA THR A 196 -16.33 6.35 0.76
C THR A 196 -17.64 6.04 0.05
N GLY A 197 -18.55 5.37 0.76
CA GLY A 197 -19.86 4.99 0.27
C GLY A 197 -20.92 5.51 1.22
N VAL A 198 -21.67 4.61 1.86
CA VAL A 198 -22.75 4.98 2.77
C VAL A 198 -22.32 5.84 3.97
N ASN A 199 -21.07 5.72 4.44
CA ASN A 199 -20.50 6.53 5.54
C ASN A 199 -19.69 7.74 5.05
N PHE A 200 -19.74 8.05 3.75
CA PHE A 200 -19.01 9.17 3.18
C PHE A 200 -19.32 10.48 3.91
N ASN A 201 -18.27 11.26 4.12
CA ASN A 201 -18.34 12.65 4.56
C ASN A 201 -17.16 13.43 3.97
N GLU A 202 -17.32 14.75 3.84
CA GLU A 202 -16.36 15.63 3.17
C GLU A 202 -14.99 15.73 3.86
N TYR A 203 -14.87 15.34 5.14
CA TYR A 203 -13.58 15.37 5.85
C TYR A 203 -12.81 14.05 5.74
N THR A 204 -13.38 13.00 5.14
CA THR A 204 -12.68 11.72 4.98
C THR A 204 -12.15 11.56 3.57
N PHE A 205 -10.86 11.28 3.46
CA PHE A 205 -10.17 10.87 2.25
C PHE A 205 -9.55 9.50 2.49
N ARG A 206 -9.27 8.73 1.44
CA ARG A 206 -8.45 7.51 1.59
C ARG A 206 -7.33 7.50 0.57
N THR A 207 -6.16 7.00 0.98
CA THR A 207 -5.06 6.68 0.06
C THR A 207 -5.01 5.19 -0.28
N SER A 208 -5.71 4.37 0.49
CA SER A 208 -5.85 2.94 0.23
C SER A 208 -6.86 2.63 -0.85
N ARG A 209 -6.71 1.45 -1.44
CA ARG A 209 -7.75 0.83 -2.26
C ARG A 209 -9.03 0.52 -1.45
N ASN A 210 -10.16 0.37 -2.13
CA ASN A 210 -11.40 -0.16 -1.55
C ASN A 210 -11.68 -1.61 -1.99
N ASN A 211 -12.72 -2.24 -1.43
CA ASN A 211 -13.08 -3.61 -1.76
C ASN A 211 -13.39 -3.83 -3.26
N TYR A 212 -13.99 -2.84 -3.93
CA TYR A 212 -14.22 -2.92 -5.38
C TYR A 212 -12.93 -2.95 -6.17
N GLN A 213 -11.93 -2.14 -5.81
CA GLN A 213 -10.64 -2.15 -6.48
C GLN A 213 -9.95 -3.51 -6.33
N ASP A 214 -9.99 -4.11 -5.13
CA ASP A 214 -9.51 -5.48 -4.90
C ASP A 214 -10.25 -6.49 -5.79
N ALA A 215 -11.59 -6.50 -5.74
CA ALA A 215 -12.41 -7.43 -6.51
C ALA A 215 -12.27 -7.27 -8.03
N MET A 216 -12.20 -6.04 -8.54
CA MET A 216 -12.01 -5.76 -9.97
C MET A 216 -10.64 -6.25 -10.46
N ASN A 217 -9.59 -6.02 -9.67
CA ASN A 217 -8.25 -6.46 -10.02
C ASN A 217 -8.17 -8.00 -10.05
N GLU A 218 -8.74 -8.66 -9.05
CA GLU A 218 -8.65 -10.11 -8.91
C GLU A 218 -9.56 -10.86 -9.89
N CYS A 219 -10.82 -10.43 -10.04
CA CYS A 219 -11.78 -11.05 -10.95
C CYS A 219 -11.36 -10.95 -12.43
N LEU A 220 -10.44 -10.05 -12.79
CA LEU A 220 -9.87 -9.96 -14.15
C LEU A 220 -9.21 -11.29 -14.59
N TYR A 221 -8.65 -12.04 -13.66
CA TYR A 221 -7.98 -13.32 -13.93
C TYR A 221 -8.76 -14.52 -13.38
N LEU A 222 -9.45 -14.38 -12.24
CA LEU A 222 -10.25 -15.49 -11.72
C LEU A 222 -11.31 -15.97 -12.71
N THR A 223 -12.04 -15.06 -13.38
CA THR A 223 -13.12 -15.45 -14.29
C THR A 223 -12.64 -16.02 -15.63
N LYS A 224 -11.35 -15.85 -15.94
CA LYS A 224 -10.68 -16.53 -17.07
C LYS A 224 -10.33 -17.97 -16.71
N GLN A 225 -10.05 -18.24 -15.45
CA GLN A 225 -9.60 -19.53 -14.93
C GLN A 225 -10.78 -20.41 -14.48
N TYR A 226 -11.79 -19.80 -13.86
CA TYR A 226 -12.93 -20.47 -13.23
C TYR A 226 -14.25 -19.81 -13.61
N LYS A 227 -15.34 -20.58 -13.57
CA LYS A 227 -16.70 -20.13 -13.94
C LYS A 227 -17.68 -20.13 -12.78
N THR A 228 -17.43 -20.94 -11.77
CA THR A 228 -18.29 -21.04 -10.58
C THR A 228 -17.51 -20.78 -9.31
N PHE A 229 -18.07 -19.95 -8.44
CA PHE A 229 -17.45 -19.47 -7.22
C PHE A 229 -18.33 -19.72 -6.00
N VAL A 230 -17.71 -19.85 -4.84
CA VAL A 230 -18.32 -19.60 -3.53
C VAL A 230 -17.38 -18.66 -2.79
N GLN A 231 -17.84 -17.94 -1.78
CA GLN A 231 -16.96 -17.05 -1.03
C GLN A 231 -17.18 -17.11 0.47
N ILE A 232 -16.09 -16.90 1.20
CA ILE A 232 -16.05 -16.79 2.65
C ILE A 232 -15.40 -15.46 3.06
N ALA A 233 -16.03 -14.76 4.00
CA ALA A 233 -15.57 -13.48 4.49
C ALA A 233 -15.92 -13.26 5.98
N PRO A 234 -15.22 -12.36 6.69
CA PRO A 234 -15.55 -12.02 8.07
C PRO A 234 -16.86 -11.23 8.14
N ASP A 235 -17.68 -11.49 9.15
CA ASP A 235 -18.98 -10.86 9.35
C ASP A 235 -18.89 -9.42 9.91
N TYR A 236 -18.34 -8.52 9.11
CA TYR A 236 -18.31 -7.07 9.38
C TYR A 236 -18.11 -6.28 8.07
N ALA A 237 -18.02 -4.94 8.17
CA ALA A 237 -18.01 -4.04 7.02
C ALA A 237 -17.00 -4.41 5.91
N PHE A 238 -15.76 -4.77 6.26
CA PHE A 238 -14.76 -5.20 5.26
C PHE A 238 -15.19 -6.47 4.53
N GLY A 239 -15.60 -7.52 5.25
CA GLY A 239 -15.93 -8.80 4.63
C GLY A 239 -17.24 -8.76 3.84
N ARG A 240 -18.26 -8.06 4.34
CA ARG A 240 -19.52 -7.85 3.62
C ARG A 240 -19.33 -6.97 2.38
N GLY A 241 -18.51 -5.92 2.48
CA GLY A 241 -18.15 -5.07 1.35
C GLY A 241 -17.39 -5.83 0.27
N SER A 242 -16.41 -6.66 0.66
CA SER A 242 -15.70 -7.56 -0.26
C SER A 242 -16.63 -8.56 -0.92
N ALA A 243 -17.47 -9.26 -0.16
CA ALA A 243 -18.39 -10.25 -0.72
C ALA A 243 -19.31 -9.63 -1.80
N ALA A 244 -19.86 -8.43 -1.54
CA ALA A 244 -20.64 -7.71 -2.53
C ALA A 244 -19.82 -7.33 -3.77
N ALA A 245 -18.60 -6.82 -3.57
CA ALA A 245 -17.72 -6.39 -4.66
C ALA A 245 -17.25 -7.56 -5.54
N PHE A 246 -16.83 -8.69 -4.95
CA PHE A 246 -16.46 -9.91 -5.68
C PHE A 246 -17.63 -10.49 -6.44
N ARG A 247 -18.83 -10.50 -5.83
CA ARG A 247 -20.04 -10.95 -6.50
C ARG A 247 -20.33 -10.14 -7.75
N ASP A 248 -20.22 -8.82 -7.66
CA ASP A 248 -20.44 -7.92 -8.78
C ASP A 248 -19.34 -8.07 -9.85
N ALA A 249 -18.07 -7.90 -9.48
CA ALA A 249 -16.93 -7.92 -10.39
C ALA A 249 -16.76 -9.28 -11.12
N CYS A 250 -16.88 -10.40 -10.40
CA CYS A 250 -16.73 -11.72 -11.02
C CYS A 250 -17.95 -12.06 -11.88
N THR A 251 -19.16 -11.62 -11.52
CA THR A 251 -20.35 -11.78 -12.39
C THR A 251 -20.20 -10.99 -13.69
N LEU A 252 -19.72 -9.73 -13.60
CA LEU A 252 -19.40 -8.92 -14.77
C LEU A 252 -18.35 -9.59 -15.66
N GLY A 253 -17.36 -10.26 -15.05
CA GLY A 253 -16.36 -11.06 -15.75
C GLY A 253 -16.86 -12.40 -16.31
N GLY A 254 -18.16 -12.72 -16.20
CA GLY A 254 -18.77 -13.95 -16.72
C GLY A 254 -18.70 -15.16 -15.78
N GLY A 255 -18.39 -14.93 -14.50
CA GLY A 255 -18.50 -15.90 -13.42
C GLY A 255 -19.91 -16.00 -12.84
N SER A 256 -20.13 -17.00 -11.99
CA SER A 256 -21.37 -17.18 -11.24
C SER A 256 -21.08 -17.73 -9.85
N PHE A 257 -21.97 -17.51 -8.88
CA PHE A 257 -21.80 -18.01 -7.51
C PHE A 257 -22.75 -19.17 -7.22
N SER A 258 -22.20 -20.33 -6.84
CA SER A 258 -22.95 -21.57 -6.62
C SER A 258 -23.72 -21.60 -5.30
N ALA A 259 -23.41 -20.69 -4.37
CA ALA A 259 -24.05 -20.58 -3.07
C ALA A 259 -24.14 -19.12 -2.60
N ASP A 260 -24.88 -18.93 -1.51
CA ASP A 260 -24.89 -17.68 -0.76
C ASP A 260 -23.52 -17.43 -0.11
N ASP A 261 -23.28 -16.17 0.24
CA ASP A 261 -22.03 -15.74 0.88
C ASP A 261 -21.90 -16.33 2.28
N ILE A 262 -20.74 -16.92 2.57
CA ILE A 262 -20.46 -17.53 3.87
C ILE A 262 -19.79 -16.46 4.74
N PHE A 263 -20.45 -16.09 5.84
CA PHE A 263 -19.91 -15.14 6.81
C PHE A 263 -19.56 -15.84 8.13
N ALA A 264 -18.36 -15.58 8.64
CA ALA A 264 -17.89 -16.08 9.93
C ALA A 264 -17.50 -14.90 10.84
N PRO A 265 -17.73 -14.98 12.17
CA PRO A 265 -17.25 -13.98 13.12
C PRO A 265 -15.74 -13.71 12.95
N LEU A 266 -15.30 -12.46 13.12
CA LEU A 266 -13.89 -12.08 12.94
C LEU A 266 -12.94 -12.85 13.86
N ASP A 267 -13.39 -13.21 15.06
CA ASP A 267 -12.67 -13.96 16.08
C ASP A 267 -12.81 -15.48 15.94
N THR A 268 -13.35 -15.97 14.82
CA THR A 268 -13.46 -17.41 14.53
C THR A 268 -12.07 -18.06 14.56
N THR A 269 -11.95 -19.15 15.32
CA THR A 269 -10.75 -19.99 15.38
C THR A 269 -10.97 -21.41 14.86
N ASP A 270 -12.22 -21.85 14.75
CA ASP A 270 -12.60 -23.14 14.14
C ASP A 270 -13.39 -22.89 12.86
N PHE A 271 -12.72 -23.12 11.73
CA PHE A 271 -13.29 -22.90 10.40
C PHE A 271 -13.92 -24.15 9.78
N THR A 272 -13.88 -25.30 10.47
CA THR A 272 -14.43 -26.58 9.99
C THR A 272 -15.85 -26.46 9.42
N PRO A 273 -16.86 -25.91 10.14
CA PRO A 273 -18.22 -25.85 9.61
C PRO A 273 -18.39 -24.90 8.41
N TYR A 274 -17.49 -23.93 8.25
CA TYR A 274 -17.51 -23.03 7.09
C TYR A 274 -16.84 -23.68 5.88
N MET A 275 -15.78 -24.47 6.09
CA MET A 275 -15.13 -25.25 5.03
C MET A 275 -16.04 -26.38 4.51
N GLU A 276 -16.86 -26.99 5.37
CA GLU A 276 -17.91 -27.92 4.96
C GLU A 276 -18.95 -27.25 4.04
N GLN A 277 -19.35 -26.02 4.36
CA GLN A 277 -20.24 -25.24 3.50
C GLN A 277 -19.58 -24.91 2.15
N VAL A 278 -18.30 -24.48 2.17
CA VAL A 278 -17.51 -24.24 0.95
C VAL A 278 -17.48 -25.49 0.06
N LEU A 279 -17.15 -26.66 0.60
CA LEU A 279 -17.16 -27.92 -0.15
C LEU A 279 -18.54 -28.27 -0.70
N SER A 280 -19.59 -28.08 0.10
CA SER A 280 -20.96 -28.40 -0.30
C SER A 280 -21.48 -27.55 -1.47
N SER A 281 -20.86 -26.39 -1.73
CA SER A 281 -21.22 -25.50 -2.84
C SER A 281 -20.97 -26.13 -4.22
N GLY A 282 -20.00 -27.05 -4.32
CA GLY A 282 -19.57 -27.64 -5.59
C GLY A 282 -18.98 -26.64 -6.60
N ALA A 283 -18.57 -25.45 -6.17
CA ALA A 283 -17.91 -24.47 -7.02
C ALA A 283 -16.50 -24.92 -7.47
N GLU A 284 -16.02 -24.38 -8.59
CA GLU A 284 -14.65 -24.62 -9.06
C GLU A 284 -13.61 -23.90 -8.18
N SER A 285 -13.95 -22.73 -7.67
CA SER A 285 -13.08 -21.91 -6.83
C SER A 285 -13.81 -21.35 -5.62
N TYR A 286 -13.10 -21.23 -4.50
CA TYR A 286 -13.58 -20.55 -3.30
C TYR A 286 -12.78 -19.27 -3.07
N ILE A 287 -13.49 -18.15 -3.01
CA ILE A 287 -12.90 -16.83 -2.76
C ILE A 287 -12.76 -16.62 -1.26
N VAL A 288 -11.56 -16.26 -0.82
CA VAL A 288 -11.26 -15.99 0.59
C VAL A 288 -10.98 -14.52 0.78
N THR A 289 -11.84 -13.84 1.52
CA THR A 289 -11.53 -12.52 2.09
C THR A 289 -11.25 -12.70 3.57
N TRP A 290 -9.99 -12.58 4.01
CA TRP A 290 -9.67 -12.58 5.43
C TRP A 290 -8.38 -11.81 5.72
N ALA A 291 -8.32 -11.18 6.89
CA ALA A 291 -7.18 -10.38 7.34
C ALA A 291 -6.85 -10.70 8.80
N GLY A 292 -5.56 -10.77 9.13
CA GLY A 292 -5.10 -10.96 10.51
C GLY A 292 -5.27 -12.39 11.04
N GLY A 293 -5.40 -12.51 12.36
CA GLY A 293 -5.24 -13.77 13.09
C GLY A 293 -6.12 -14.95 12.67
N GLY A 294 -7.28 -14.70 12.04
CA GLY A 294 -8.18 -15.78 11.59
C GLY A 294 -7.77 -16.43 10.26
N PHE A 295 -6.84 -15.85 9.50
CA PHE A 295 -6.45 -16.40 8.19
C PHE A 295 -5.76 -17.77 8.30
N VAL A 296 -4.82 -17.90 9.23
CA VAL A 296 -4.07 -19.16 9.46
C VAL A 296 -4.99 -20.33 9.81
N PRO A 297 -5.88 -20.25 10.83
CA PRO A 297 -6.79 -21.34 11.14
C PRO A 297 -7.82 -21.61 10.01
N LEU A 298 -8.21 -20.60 9.23
CA LEU A 298 -9.04 -20.79 8.04
C LEU A 298 -8.34 -21.68 7.02
N MET A 299 -7.10 -21.33 6.65
CA MET A 299 -6.33 -22.10 5.67
C MET A 299 -5.98 -23.50 6.18
N GLN A 300 -5.69 -23.66 7.48
CA GLN A 300 -5.46 -24.97 8.06
C GLN A 300 -6.72 -25.85 7.94
N ALA A 301 -7.90 -25.33 8.26
CA ALA A 301 -9.15 -26.08 8.08
C ALA A 301 -9.39 -26.41 6.60
N ALA A 302 -9.12 -25.48 5.68
CA ALA A 302 -9.24 -25.73 4.24
C ALA A 302 -8.33 -26.89 3.78
N THR A 303 -7.11 -26.96 4.30
CA THR A 303 -6.18 -28.07 4.04
C THR A 303 -6.65 -29.37 4.68
N ASP A 304 -7.02 -29.36 5.96
CA ASP A 304 -7.38 -30.57 6.72
C ASP A 304 -8.65 -31.24 6.18
N LEU A 305 -9.60 -30.47 5.66
CA LEU A 305 -10.82 -30.98 5.02
C LEU A 305 -10.64 -31.29 3.51
N GLY A 306 -9.46 -31.05 2.93
CA GLY A 306 -9.21 -31.28 1.51
C GLY A 306 -9.94 -30.31 0.57
N VAL A 307 -10.29 -29.11 1.05
CA VAL A 307 -10.91 -28.05 0.23
C VAL A 307 -9.96 -27.66 -0.90
N SER A 308 -8.70 -27.38 -0.56
CA SER A 308 -7.67 -26.97 -1.52
C SER A 308 -7.25 -28.08 -2.50
N GLU A 309 -7.70 -29.32 -2.29
CA GLU A 309 -7.51 -30.43 -3.22
C GLU A 309 -8.65 -30.53 -4.25
N GLN A 310 -9.85 -30.06 -3.89
CA GLN A 310 -11.06 -30.16 -4.70
C GLN A 310 -11.43 -28.86 -5.41
N MET A 311 -11.06 -27.72 -4.84
CA MET A 311 -11.43 -26.40 -5.29
C MET A 311 -10.18 -25.51 -5.33
N ALA A 312 -10.12 -24.61 -6.32
CA ALA A 312 -9.04 -23.63 -6.40
C ALA A 312 -9.25 -22.50 -5.40
N LEU A 313 -8.18 -22.09 -4.71
CA LEU A 313 -8.19 -20.87 -3.89
C LEU A 313 -8.26 -19.65 -4.82
N GLY A 314 -9.38 -18.94 -4.79
CA GLY A 314 -9.56 -17.64 -5.44
C GLY A 314 -9.18 -16.53 -4.48
N ALA A 315 -7.89 -16.31 -4.27
CA ALA A 315 -7.44 -15.23 -3.42
C ALA A 315 -6.37 -14.40 -4.13
N THR A 316 -6.43 -13.08 -3.92
CA THR A 316 -5.29 -12.19 -4.15
C THR A 316 -4.05 -12.76 -3.48
N PHE A 317 -2.88 -12.47 -4.06
CA PHE A 317 -1.65 -12.72 -3.32
C PHE A 317 -1.66 -11.92 -2.01
N ILE A 318 -1.18 -12.57 -0.94
CA ILE A 318 -1.24 -12.08 0.44
C ILE A 318 0.14 -11.59 0.90
N ASP A 319 0.27 -11.28 2.19
CA ASP A 319 1.52 -10.78 2.76
C ASP A 319 2.69 -11.75 2.60
N ASN A 320 3.89 -11.18 2.54
CA ASN A 320 5.12 -11.89 2.24
C ASN A 320 5.46 -12.98 3.27
N VAL A 321 4.95 -12.87 4.50
CA VAL A 321 5.21 -13.84 5.57
C VAL A 321 4.37 -15.10 5.38
N LEU A 322 3.10 -14.95 4.97
CA LEU A 322 2.17 -16.06 4.83
C LEU A 322 2.23 -16.74 3.46
N MET A 323 2.74 -16.06 2.42
CA MET A 323 2.89 -16.62 1.07
C MET A 323 3.65 -17.96 1.05
N PRO A 324 4.87 -18.09 1.61
CA PRO A 324 5.60 -19.37 1.61
C PRO A 324 4.92 -20.51 2.37
N ILE A 325 4.00 -20.18 3.29
CA ILE A 325 3.32 -21.16 4.14
C ILE A 325 2.14 -21.80 3.40
N TRP A 326 1.35 -21.00 2.68
CA TRP A 326 0.06 -21.44 2.14
C TRP A 326 -0.02 -21.52 0.61
N TYR A 327 0.91 -20.88 -0.11
CA TYR A 327 0.83 -20.75 -1.57
C TYR A 327 1.79 -21.67 -2.34
N GLY A 328 2.39 -22.67 -1.68
CA GLY A 328 3.31 -23.62 -2.35
C GLY A 328 2.69 -24.33 -3.57
N ASN A 329 1.40 -24.68 -3.50
CA ASN A 329 0.68 -25.30 -4.61
C ASN A 329 0.17 -24.31 -5.66
N ALA A 330 0.30 -23.01 -5.40
CA ALA A 330 -0.11 -21.93 -6.31
C ALA A 330 1.07 -21.39 -7.15
N VAL A 331 2.29 -21.93 -6.99
CA VAL A 331 3.43 -21.54 -7.85
C VAL A 331 3.10 -21.83 -9.32
N GLY A 332 3.31 -20.82 -10.16
CA GLY A 332 2.90 -20.79 -11.57
C GLY A 332 1.54 -20.13 -11.83
N SER A 333 0.77 -19.79 -10.79
CA SER A 333 -0.50 -19.07 -10.94
C SER A 333 -0.28 -17.58 -11.21
N THR A 334 -1.22 -16.99 -11.96
CA THR A 334 -1.25 -15.54 -12.25
C THR A 334 -2.50 -14.95 -11.61
N ASN A 335 -2.31 -14.02 -10.66
CA ASN A 335 -3.39 -13.39 -9.90
C ASN A 335 -3.08 -11.92 -9.58
N GLY A 336 -4.09 -11.23 -9.07
CA GLY A 336 -3.96 -9.86 -8.59
C GLY A 336 -3.20 -9.77 -7.27
N ILE A 337 -2.54 -8.64 -7.08
CA ILE A 337 -2.00 -8.18 -5.80
C ILE A 337 -2.22 -6.67 -5.68
N LEU A 338 -2.50 -6.20 -4.47
CA LEU A 338 -2.60 -4.79 -4.14
C LEU A 338 -1.33 -4.02 -4.51
N TYR A 339 -0.20 -4.53 -4.04
CA TYR A 339 1.11 -3.93 -4.16
C TYR A 339 2.16 -5.01 -3.89
N HIS A 340 3.19 -5.03 -4.70
CA HIS A 340 4.43 -5.71 -4.41
C HIS A 340 5.56 -4.82 -4.87
N TYR A 341 6.59 -4.66 -4.04
CA TYR A 341 7.68 -3.72 -4.31
C TYR A 341 8.38 -3.97 -5.66
N SER A 342 8.36 -5.21 -6.18
CA SER A 342 9.01 -5.55 -7.44
C SER A 342 8.25 -5.04 -8.68
N ALA A 343 6.97 -4.66 -8.56
CA ALA A 343 6.14 -4.28 -9.71
C ALA A 343 6.33 -2.81 -10.13
N PRO A 344 6.13 -1.80 -9.26
CA PRO A 344 6.33 -0.40 -9.65
C PRO A 344 7.80 -0.08 -9.93
N LYS A 345 8.02 0.88 -10.83
CA LYS A 345 9.34 1.43 -11.17
C LYS A 345 9.30 2.94 -11.13
N ASN A 346 9.51 3.51 -9.94
CA ASN A 346 9.50 4.95 -9.71
C ASN A 346 10.33 5.27 -8.45
N ALA A 347 10.68 6.55 -8.29
CA ALA A 347 11.55 7.01 -7.22
C ALA A 347 10.98 6.79 -5.80
N ALA A 348 9.65 6.90 -5.63
CA ALA A 348 9.01 6.68 -4.35
C ALA A 348 9.09 5.20 -3.92
N ASN A 349 8.88 4.28 -4.85
CA ASN A 349 9.04 2.84 -4.63
C ASN A 349 10.52 2.49 -4.35
N ASP A 350 11.44 3.05 -5.13
CA ASP A 350 12.88 2.83 -4.94
C ASP A 350 13.36 3.31 -3.56
N PHE A 351 12.86 4.47 -3.11
CA PHE A 351 13.11 4.97 -1.77
C PHE A 351 12.54 4.02 -0.71
N LEU A 352 11.27 3.66 -0.81
CA LEU A 352 10.60 2.77 0.14
C LEU A 352 11.33 1.43 0.27
N MET A 353 11.70 0.80 -0.86
CA MET A 353 12.50 -0.43 -0.90
C MET A 353 13.84 -0.29 -0.18
N ALA A 354 14.61 0.75 -0.52
CA ALA A 354 15.94 0.94 0.03
C ALA A 354 15.90 1.18 1.55
N GLU A 355 14.98 2.03 2.00
CA GLU A 355 14.89 2.42 3.40
C GLU A 355 14.25 1.33 4.26
N ASP A 356 13.24 0.61 3.77
CA ASP A 356 12.69 -0.53 4.52
C ASP A 356 13.75 -1.61 4.73
N LYS A 357 14.51 -1.94 3.67
CA LYS A 357 15.56 -2.93 3.76
C LYS A 357 16.67 -2.51 4.70
N ALA A 358 17.12 -1.26 4.61
CA ALA A 358 18.23 -0.75 5.40
C ALA A 358 17.88 -0.59 6.89
N ARG A 359 16.64 -0.18 7.21
CA ARG A 359 16.26 0.24 8.56
C ARG A 359 15.46 -0.81 9.32
N TYR A 360 14.66 -1.61 8.62
CA TYR A 360 13.79 -2.63 9.21
C TYR A 360 14.14 -4.06 8.79
N GLY A 361 15.06 -4.23 7.83
CA GLY A 361 15.57 -5.54 7.41
C GLY A 361 14.61 -6.35 6.53
N VAL A 362 13.49 -5.76 6.13
CA VAL A 362 12.43 -6.38 5.33
C VAL A 362 12.21 -5.57 4.04
N MET A 363 11.63 -6.19 3.03
CA MET A 363 11.12 -5.44 1.88
C MET A 363 9.72 -4.90 2.18
N PRO A 364 9.31 -3.80 1.52
CA PRO A 364 7.95 -3.28 1.63
C PRO A 364 6.91 -4.32 1.19
N ASP A 365 5.78 -4.36 1.87
CA ASP A 365 4.70 -5.32 1.67
C ASP A 365 3.39 -4.56 1.39
N LEU A 366 2.29 -5.31 1.23
CA LEU A 366 0.95 -4.87 0.80
C LEU A 366 0.58 -3.43 1.19
N PHE A 367 0.70 -3.08 2.47
CA PHE A 367 0.18 -1.82 3.02
C PHE A 367 1.25 -0.74 3.22
N ASP A 368 2.53 -1.01 2.94
CA ASP A 368 3.58 0.01 3.04
C ASP A 368 3.34 1.14 2.03
N ALA A 369 2.87 0.81 0.83
CA ALA A 369 2.49 1.83 -0.14
C ALA A 369 1.38 2.76 0.37
N ASP A 370 0.40 2.22 1.10
CA ASP A 370 -0.74 2.98 1.63
C ASP A 370 -0.31 3.99 2.70
N GLY A 371 0.56 3.57 3.63
CA GLY A 371 1.10 4.44 4.67
C GLY A 371 1.97 5.56 4.12
N MET A 372 2.85 5.25 3.16
CA MET A 372 3.65 6.27 2.48
C MET A 372 2.79 7.25 1.68
N ASN A 373 1.76 6.77 0.97
CA ASN A 373 0.83 7.64 0.25
C ASN A 373 0.07 8.58 1.20
N ALA A 374 -0.34 8.12 2.38
CA ALA A 374 -1.03 8.94 3.37
C ALA A 374 -0.15 10.12 3.84
N ALA A 375 1.14 9.87 4.08
CA ALA A 375 2.10 10.91 4.42
C ALA A 375 2.29 11.91 3.27
N ILE A 376 2.44 11.43 2.03
CA ILE A 376 2.59 12.29 0.85
C ILE A 376 1.36 13.19 0.67
N LEU A 377 0.14 12.62 0.72
CA LEU A 377 -1.10 13.40 0.60
C LEU A 377 -1.18 14.50 1.68
N ALA A 378 -0.88 14.17 2.94
CA ALA A 378 -0.90 15.13 4.03
C ALA A 378 0.07 16.30 3.78
N ILE A 379 1.31 15.99 3.38
CA ILE A 379 2.34 16.99 3.13
C ILE A 379 2.04 17.82 1.88
N GLU A 380 1.55 17.23 0.81
CA GLU A 380 1.17 17.97 -0.40
C GLU A 380 -0.04 18.89 -0.16
N ALA A 381 -1.01 18.48 0.67
CA ALA A 381 -2.10 19.35 1.11
C ALA A 381 -1.59 20.55 1.93
N ILE A 382 -0.67 20.31 2.88
CA ILE A 382 -0.03 21.36 3.68
C ILE A 382 0.77 22.34 2.80
N LYS A 383 1.52 21.83 1.81
CA LYS A 383 2.24 22.67 0.84
C LYS A 383 1.28 23.51 0.01
N THR A 384 0.20 22.90 -0.50
CA THR A 384 -0.76 23.55 -1.40
C THR A 384 -1.56 24.65 -0.70
N THR A 385 -1.90 24.45 0.57
CA THR A 385 -2.52 25.47 1.43
C THR A 385 -1.53 26.51 1.95
N ASN A 386 -0.24 26.41 1.61
CA ASN A 386 0.83 27.26 2.14
C ASN A 386 0.84 27.29 3.69
N GLY A 387 0.63 26.12 4.30
CA GLY A 387 0.65 25.93 5.75
C GLY A 387 -0.66 26.28 6.46
N ASP A 388 -1.73 26.62 5.74
CA ASP A 388 -3.06 26.76 6.35
C ASP A 388 -3.64 25.38 6.67
N VAL A 389 -3.56 25.02 7.96
CA VAL A 389 -4.02 23.74 8.49
C VAL A 389 -5.44 23.79 9.05
N ASN A 390 -6.24 24.77 8.63
CA ASN A 390 -7.68 24.71 8.82
C ASN A 390 -8.26 23.51 8.07
N GLY A 391 -9.16 22.76 8.72
CA GLY A 391 -9.73 21.54 8.14
C GLY A 391 -10.41 21.79 6.79
N ASP A 392 -11.18 22.87 6.65
CA ASP A 392 -11.90 23.19 5.41
C ASP A 392 -10.91 23.54 4.28
N ALA A 393 -9.81 24.22 4.61
CA ALA A 393 -8.75 24.56 3.65
C ALA A 393 -8.02 23.30 3.14
N LEU A 394 -7.71 22.36 4.04
CA LEU A 394 -7.07 21.10 3.68
C LEU A 394 -8.00 20.20 2.85
N VAL A 395 -9.28 20.07 3.24
CA VAL A 395 -10.30 19.33 2.47
C VAL A 395 -10.38 19.86 1.03
N ALA A 396 -10.48 21.17 0.88
CA ALA A 396 -10.67 21.81 -0.43
C ALA A 396 -9.51 21.56 -1.41
N VAL A 397 -8.28 21.39 -0.93
CA VAL A 397 -7.13 21.11 -1.80
C VAL A 397 -6.90 19.61 -2.04
N MET A 398 -7.42 18.74 -1.17
CA MET A 398 -7.29 17.29 -1.32
C MET A 398 -8.25 16.72 -2.36
N GLU A 399 -9.46 17.29 -2.51
CA GLU A 399 -10.37 16.94 -3.61
C GLU A 399 -9.70 17.20 -4.97
N GLY A 400 -9.53 16.16 -5.78
CA GLY A 400 -8.89 16.25 -7.10
C GLY A 400 -7.37 16.33 -7.06
N MET A 401 -6.74 16.17 -5.89
CA MET A 401 -5.29 16.17 -5.77
C MET A 401 -4.68 14.97 -6.50
N THR A 402 -3.58 15.23 -7.21
CA THR A 402 -2.75 14.20 -7.84
C THR A 402 -1.34 14.26 -7.28
N PHE A 403 -0.76 13.12 -6.93
CA PHE A 403 0.62 13.01 -6.44
C PHE A 403 1.28 11.71 -6.89
N GLU A 404 2.61 11.67 -6.86
CA GLU A 404 3.39 10.47 -7.14
C GLU A 404 3.70 9.71 -5.85
N GLY A 405 3.31 8.45 -5.79
CA GLY A 405 3.56 7.55 -4.66
C GLY A 405 4.27 6.25 -5.08
N PRO A 406 4.46 5.29 -4.16
CA PRO A 406 5.15 4.03 -4.47
C PRO A 406 4.48 3.24 -5.61
N LYS A 407 3.17 3.38 -5.77
CA LYS A 407 2.39 2.73 -6.84
C LYS A 407 2.30 3.56 -8.12
N GLY A 408 3.05 4.66 -8.24
CA GLY A 408 2.92 5.63 -9.32
C GLY A 408 1.92 6.73 -8.99
N THR A 409 1.30 7.31 -10.02
CA THR A 409 0.36 8.42 -9.87
C THR A 409 -0.91 8.00 -9.11
N VAL A 410 -1.18 8.68 -8.00
CA VAL A 410 -2.42 8.58 -7.23
C VAL A 410 -3.27 9.82 -7.50
N TYR A 411 -4.57 9.62 -7.75
CA TYR A 411 -5.54 10.69 -7.94
C TYR A 411 -6.68 10.55 -6.95
N ILE A 412 -6.92 11.58 -6.14
CA ILE A 412 -8.02 11.63 -5.18
C ILE A 412 -9.29 12.09 -5.92
N ARG A 413 -10.20 11.15 -6.17
CA ARG A 413 -11.44 11.39 -6.90
C ARG A 413 -12.36 12.36 -6.14
N PRO A 414 -12.74 13.54 -6.70
CA PRO A 414 -13.54 14.54 -6.00
C PRO A 414 -14.93 14.07 -5.56
N GLU A 415 -15.53 13.16 -6.33
CA GLU A 415 -16.91 12.72 -6.13
C GLU A 415 -17.10 12.08 -4.76
N ASP A 416 -16.21 11.15 -4.39
CA ASP A 416 -16.30 10.30 -3.20
C ASP A 416 -14.99 10.11 -2.42
N HIS A 417 -13.92 10.82 -2.80
CA HIS A 417 -12.61 10.83 -2.14
C HIS A 417 -11.87 9.48 -2.15
N VAL A 418 -12.19 8.61 -3.11
CA VAL A 418 -11.41 7.40 -3.39
C VAL A 418 -10.09 7.75 -4.07
N ALA A 419 -8.99 7.16 -3.61
CA ALA A 419 -7.73 7.16 -4.34
C ALA A 419 -7.79 6.20 -5.55
N ILE A 420 -7.87 6.77 -6.75
CA ILE A 420 -7.64 6.05 -8.00
C ILE A 420 -6.14 5.84 -8.14
N GLN A 421 -5.75 4.58 -8.20
CA GLN A 421 -4.37 4.14 -8.13
C GLN A 421 -4.18 2.85 -8.93
N ASP A 422 -2.94 2.60 -9.32
CA ASP A 422 -2.58 1.36 -9.98
C ASP A 422 -2.71 0.17 -9.03
N MET A 423 -2.94 -1.02 -9.58
CA MET A 423 -2.84 -2.32 -8.93
C MET A 423 -2.10 -3.25 -9.89
N PHE A 424 -1.74 -4.44 -9.43
CA PHE A 424 -0.83 -5.30 -10.20
C PHE A 424 -1.41 -6.69 -10.38
N ILE A 425 -1.16 -7.26 -11.54
CA ILE A 425 -1.28 -8.69 -11.81
C ILE A 425 0.12 -9.24 -11.93
N LEU A 426 0.41 -10.28 -11.16
CA LEU A 426 1.70 -10.95 -11.14
C LEU A 426 1.55 -12.46 -11.33
N THR A 427 2.63 -13.12 -11.72
CA THR A 427 2.75 -14.58 -11.70
C THR A 427 3.65 -14.98 -10.54
N LEU A 428 3.17 -15.87 -9.67
CA LEU A 428 3.98 -16.43 -8.59
C LEU A 428 4.98 -17.43 -9.17
N VAL A 429 6.28 -17.20 -8.98
CA VAL A 429 7.35 -18.03 -9.58
C VAL A 429 8.28 -18.67 -8.57
N ASP A 430 8.47 -18.05 -7.41
CA ASP A 430 9.34 -18.52 -6.33
C ASP A 430 8.73 -18.15 -4.97
N LEU A 431 8.98 -18.94 -3.94
CA LEU A 431 8.59 -18.66 -2.55
C LEU A 431 9.77 -18.73 -1.58
N THR A 432 10.98 -18.87 -2.12
CA THR A 432 12.21 -19.12 -1.35
C THR A 432 13.15 -17.92 -1.31
N ASP A 433 12.90 -16.89 -2.12
CA ASP A 433 13.69 -15.67 -2.12
C ASP A 433 13.61 -14.96 -0.75
N PRO A 434 14.75 -14.72 -0.07
CA PRO A 434 14.77 -14.16 1.28
C PRO A 434 14.32 -12.70 1.35
N ASP A 435 14.27 -12.00 0.22
CA ASP A 435 13.77 -10.63 0.11
C ASP A 435 12.29 -10.61 -0.30
N ALA A 436 11.65 -11.78 -0.40
CA ALA A 436 10.27 -11.96 -0.85
C ALA A 436 10.03 -11.62 -2.33
N ASN A 437 11.05 -11.73 -3.19
CA ASN A 437 10.90 -11.50 -4.62
C ASN A 437 10.24 -12.68 -5.32
N PHE A 438 8.98 -12.94 -4.98
CA PHE A 438 8.27 -14.16 -5.35
C PHE A 438 7.70 -14.16 -6.77
N TYR A 439 7.71 -13.02 -7.44
CA TYR A 439 6.81 -12.77 -8.56
C TYR A 439 7.49 -12.29 -9.83
N GLU A 440 6.92 -12.68 -10.97
CA GLU A 440 7.14 -12.02 -12.26
C GLU A 440 5.99 -11.08 -12.58
N TYR A 441 6.32 -9.88 -13.08
CA TYR A 441 5.33 -8.89 -13.49
C TYR A 441 4.55 -9.35 -14.74
N VAL A 442 3.23 -9.14 -14.74
CA VAL A 442 2.37 -9.39 -15.91
C VAL A 442 1.81 -8.09 -16.44
N GLU A 443 0.96 -7.42 -15.68
CA GLU A 443 0.36 -6.15 -16.07
C GLU A 443 0.02 -5.27 -14.87
N THR A 444 -0.13 -3.98 -15.13
CA THR A 444 -0.63 -2.98 -14.19
C THR A 444 -2.08 -2.70 -14.57
N THR A 445 -2.97 -2.81 -13.60
CA THR A 445 -4.38 -2.43 -13.74
C THR A 445 -4.58 -1.09 -13.03
N ARG A 446 -5.67 -0.40 -13.37
CA ARG A 446 -6.05 0.85 -12.70
C ARG A 446 -7.56 0.84 -12.46
N PRO A 447 -8.05 0.06 -11.47
CA PRO A 447 -9.47 -0.14 -11.28
C PRO A 447 -10.17 1.15 -10.84
N GLU A 448 -11.24 1.49 -11.56
CA GLU A 448 -12.14 2.60 -11.25
C GLU A 448 -13.45 2.06 -10.67
N PRO A 449 -13.60 2.06 -9.33
CA PRO A 449 -14.78 1.50 -8.68
C PRO A 449 -16.00 2.40 -8.93
N PRO A 450 -17.23 1.84 -8.85
CA PRO A 450 -18.45 2.63 -8.94
C PRO A 450 -18.53 3.63 -7.79
N CYS A 451 -19.35 4.66 -7.96
CA CYS A 451 -19.72 5.56 -6.88
C CYS A 451 -20.73 4.86 -5.97
N LEU A 452 -20.43 4.82 -4.67
CA LEU A 452 -21.23 4.12 -3.66
C LEU A 452 -21.86 5.08 -2.65
N LEU A 453 -21.87 6.37 -2.95
CA LEU A 453 -22.46 7.39 -2.10
C LEU A 453 -23.93 7.08 -1.82
N PRO A 454 -24.46 7.48 -0.66
CA PRO A 454 -25.89 7.33 -0.37
C PRO A 454 -26.72 8.12 -1.38
N GLU A 455 -27.99 7.72 -1.58
CA GLU A 455 -28.89 8.33 -2.56
C GLU A 455 -29.02 9.85 -2.41
N THR A 456 -28.91 10.37 -1.18
CA THR A 456 -28.92 11.82 -0.90
C THR A 456 -27.73 12.58 -1.47
N LEU A 457 -26.65 11.89 -1.83
CA LEU A 457 -25.42 12.43 -2.40
C LEU A 457 -25.16 11.89 -3.82
N LYS A 458 -26.12 11.20 -4.43
CA LYS A 458 -25.97 10.62 -5.77
C LYS A 458 -25.55 11.65 -6.82
N ASP A 459 -26.01 12.89 -6.72
CA ASP A 459 -25.63 13.95 -7.66
C ASP A 459 -24.11 14.24 -7.63
N ARG A 460 -23.41 13.96 -6.51
CA ARG A 460 -21.93 14.06 -6.45
C ARG A 460 -21.26 13.02 -7.33
N CYS A 461 -21.91 11.89 -7.65
CA CYS A 461 -21.30 10.82 -8.44
C CYS A 461 -21.09 11.19 -9.91
N GLY A 462 -21.71 12.26 -10.41
CA GLY A 462 -21.58 12.67 -11.81
C GLY A 462 -21.94 11.53 -12.78
N ASP A 463 -21.00 11.22 -13.68
CA ASP A 463 -21.15 10.20 -14.72
C ASP A 463 -20.61 8.82 -14.30
N LEU A 464 -20.22 8.64 -13.03
CA LEU A 464 -19.72 7.35 -12.54
C LEU A 464 -20.84 6.30 -12.48
N PRO A 465 -20.55 5.01 -12.74
CA PRO A 465 -21.47 3.93 -12.43
C PRO A 465 -21.90 4.00 -10.96
N TYR A 466 -23.20 3.87 -10.68
CA TYR A 466 -23.75 4.11 -9.34
C TYR A 466 -24.25 2.81 -8.69
N GLY A 467 -23.74 2.52 -7.50
CA GLY A 467 -24.15 1.37 -6.67
C GLY A 467 -23.55 0.02 -7.07
N SER A 468 -23.26 -0.19 -8.35
CA SER A 468 -22.59 -1.39 -8.88
C SER A 468 -21.79 -1.08 -10.16
N LEU A 469 -20.91 -2.00 -10.55
CA LEU A 469 -20.13 -1.94 -11.78
C LEU A 469 -21.00 -2.02 -13.05
N ALA A 470 -22.18 -2.64 -12.95
CA ALA A 470 -23.08 -2.88 -14.07
C ALA A 470 -24.21 -1.84 -14.21
N ALA A 471 -24.17 -0.73 -13.45
CA ALA A 471 -25.16 0.34 -13.61
C ALA A 471 -25.07 0.89 -15.06
N ASP A 472 -26.16 0.72 -15.81
CA ASP A 472 -26.39 1.04 -17.25
C ASP A 472 -26.30 -0.13 -18.27
N GLN A 473 -26.42 -1.40 -17.84
CA GLN A 473 -26.83 -2.52 -18.74
C GLN A 473 -28.30 -2.93 -18.61
#